data_AF-A0A437AHT5-F1
#
_entry.id   AF-A0A437AHT5-F1
#
_cell.length_a   1.000
_cell.length_b   1.000
_cell.length_c   1.000
_cell.angle_alpha   90.00
_cell.angle_beta   90.00
_cell.angle_gamma   90.00
#
_symmetry.space_group_name_H-M   'P 1'
#
loop_
_entity.id
_entity.type
_entity.pdbx_description
1 polymer ?
#
loop_
_entity_poly.entity_id
_entity_poly.type
_entity_poly.pdbx_seq_one_letter_code
_entity_poly.pdbx_strand_id
1 'polypeptide(L)'
;NEELKNEKLCKELQKEILDSLHLIENNNIPVINIDINENIDKVKYKNVHLFAKKDEIVFMNMTDQSFLPENCADKSINNFIKSRQGLTNDKYTNLKVEDQQSLYNKIAFSTYNYGYVFHVANFSPDEFKKYKIEIKYFFSVYYLLLNLGITLLETRYNLQNKVILISLPATGRGIFIGEDTKGINFTEKELLLRTILGILKFVYYYKGSNKIVINIK
;
A
#
# COMPACT_ATOMS: atom_id res chain seq x y z
N ASN A 1 -26.84 -20.47 1.59
CA ASN A 1 -26.81 -19.02 1.87
C ASN A 1 -25.39 -18.52 1.63
N GLU A 2 -25.17 -17.78 0.55
CA GLU A 2 -23.85 -17.28 0.11
C GLU A 2 -23.33 -16.15 1.02
N GLU A 3 -24.25 -15.33 1.52
CA GLU A 3 -23.97 -14.25 2.48
C GLU A 3 -23.31 -14.77 3.76
N LEU A 4 -23.84 -15.85 4.34
CA LEU A 4 -23.29 -16.49 5.53
C LEU A 4 -21.87 -17.04 5.30
N LYS A 5 -21.58 -17.54 4.09
CA LYS A 5 -20.24 -18.02 3.73
C LYS A 5 -19.26 -16.85 3.64
N ASN A 6 -19.67 -15.75 3.01
CA ASN A 6 -18.85 -14.54 2.87
C ASN A 6 -18.57 -13.88 4.23
N GLU A 7 -19.56 -13.85 5.13
CA GLU A 7 -19.38 -13.32 6.48
C GLU A 7 -18.37 -14.16 7.27
N LYS A 8 -18.46 -15.49 7.20
CA LYS A 8 -17.52 -16.40 7.85
C LYS A 8 -16.10 -16.22 7.30
N LEU A 9 -15.95 -16.17 5.98
CA LEU A 9 -14.65 -15.92 5.33
C LEU A 9 -14.05 -14.58 5.77
N CYS A 10 -14.85 -13.52 5.83
CA CYS A 10 -14.37 -12.22 6.29
C CYS A 10 -13.92 -12.25 7.75
N LYS A 11 -14.61 -13.00 8.64
CA LYS A 11 -14.19 -13.18 10.04
C LYS A 11 -12.86 -13.94 10.14
N GLU A 12 -12.67 -14.96 9.30
CA GLU A 12 -11.41 -15.71 9.22
C GLU A 12 -10.25 -14.83 8.75
N LEU A 13 -10.46 -14.03 7.69
CA LEU A 13 -9.46 -13.08 7.18
C LEU A 13 -9.13 -11.98 8.21
N GLN A 14 -10.14 -11.47 8.92
CA GLN A 14 -9.94 -10.50 10.00
C GLN A 14 -9.06 -11.08 11.12
N LYS A 15 -9.30 -12.34 11.50
CA LYS A 15 -8.45 -13.03 12.46
C LYS A 15 -7.01 -13.17 11.95
N GLU A 16 -6.81 -13.59 10.70
CA GLU A 16 -5.47 -13.70 10.10
C GLU A 16 -4.72 -12.36 10.08
N ILE A 17 -5.42 -11.24 9.85
CA ILE A 17 -4.84 -9.89 9.92
C ILE A 17 -4.37 -9.56 11.34
N LEU A 18 -5.20 -9.81 12.35
CA LEU A 18 -4.84 -9.56 13.75
C LEU A 18 -3.65 -10.42 14.18
N ASP A 19 -3.66 -11.72 13.84
CA ASP A 19 -2.56 -12.63 14.10
C ASP A 19 -1.26 -12.15 13.41
N SER A 20 -1.36 -11.66 12.17
CA SER A 20 -0.23 -11.11 11.42
C SER A 20 0.32 -9.81 12.03
N LEU A 21 -0.55 -8.92 12.49
CA LEU A 21 -0.13 -7.70 13.21
C LEU A 21 0.63 -8.04 14.49
N HIS A 22 0.13 -9.00 15.29
CA HIS A 22 0.85 -9.46 16.48
C HIS A 22 2.22 -10.05 16.15
N LEU A 23 2.34 -10.82 15.06
CA LEU A 23 3.64 -11.33 14.61
C LEU A 23 4.60 -10.21 14.22
N ILE A 24 4.12 -9.19 13.50
CA ILE A 24 4.91 -8.03 13.08
C ILE A 24 5.41 -7.24 14.30
N GLU A 25 4.54 -6.96 15.26
CA GLU A 25 4.90 -6.27 16.51
C GLU A 25 5.92 -7.07 17.34
N ASN A 26 5.74 -8.39 17.46
CA ASN A 26 6.67 -9.28 18.16
C ASN A 26 8.06 -9.32 17.49
N ASN A 27 8.14 -9.06 16.18
CA ASN A 27 9.40 -8.93 15.45
C ASN A 27 9.98 -7.50 15.49
N ASN A 28 9.48 -6.64 16.38
CA ASN A 28 9.92 -5.26 16.57
C ASN A 28 9.77 -4.36 15.33
N ILE A 29 8.93 -4.74 14.38
CA ILE A 29 8.60 -3.89 13.24
C ILE A 29 7.65 -2.78 13.75
N PRO A 30 7.94 -1.49 13.49
CA PRO A 30 7.10 -0.41 13.99
C PRO A 30 5.68 -0.45 13.42
N VAL A 31 4.71 -0.51 14.32
CA VAL A 31 3.28 -0.28 14.06
C VAL A 31 2.88 0.99 14.80
N ILE A 32 2.31 1.95 14.08
CA ILE A 32 1.87 3.24 14.60
C ILE A 32 0.40 3.49 14.25
N ASN A 33 -0.25 4.36 15.00
CA ASN A 33 -1.64 4.76 14.78
C ASN A 33 -1.71 6.29 14.87
N ILE A 34 -1.41 6.95 13.75
CA ILE A 34 -1.29 8.41 13.68
C ILE A 34 -1.93 8.97 12.40
N ASP A 35 -2.41 10.21 12.49
CA ASP A 35 -2.80 10.97 11.30
C ASP A 35 -1.55 11.47 10.56
N ILE A 36 -1.50 11.29 9.24
CA ILE A 36 -0.41 11.80 8.41
C ILE A 36 -0.69 13.28 8.12
N ASN A 37 0.02 14.16 8.83
CA ASN A 37 -0.12 15.61 8.71
C ASN A 37 1.25 16.29 8.72
N GLU A 38 1.28 17.63 8.75
CA GLU A 38 2.51 18.40 8.73
C GLU A 38 3.48 18.12 9.89
N ASN A 39 3.01 17.51 10.98
CA ASN A 39 3.79 17.16 12.17
C ASN A 39 4.29 15.70 12.17
N ILE A 40 4.15 14.96 11.07
CA ILE A 40 4.62 13.57 10.99
C ILE A 40 6.13 13.45 11.28
N ASP A 41 6.92 14.47 10.95
CA ASP A 41 8.35 14.61 11.27
C ASP A 41 8.65 14.54 12.79
N LYS A 42 7.69 14.91 13.63
CA LYS A 42 7.81 14.88 15.09
C LYS A 42 7.46 13.52 15.71
N VAL A 43 6.92 12.59 14.93
CA VAL A 43 6.46 11.28 15.44
C VAL A 43 7.67 10.44 15.87
N LYS A 44 7.59 9.93 17.09
CA LYS A 44 8.57 9.01 17.66
C LYS A 44 7.94 7.64 17.85
N TYR A 45 8.72 6.59 17.58
CA TYR A 45 8.39 5.22 17.95
C TYR A 45 9.46 4.69 18.90
N LYS A 46 9.07 4.25 20.09
CA LYS A 46 10.00 3.84 21.17
C LYS A 46 11.11 4.88 21.40
N ASN A 47 10.73 6.17 21.47
CA ASN A 47 11.62 7.33 21.63
C ASN A 47 12.62 7.60 20.48
N VAL A 48 12.52 6.89 19.36
CA VAL A 48 13.32 7.14 18.15
C VAL A 48 12.47 7.91 17.14
N HIS A 49 13.01 9.00 16.58
CA HIS A 49 12.36 9.69 15.45
C HIS A 49 12.19 8.72 14.29
N LEU A 50 10.94 8.47 13.89
CA LEU A 50 10.66 7.65 12.73
C LEU A 50 10.95 8.40 11.43
N PHE A 51 10.84 9.72 11.46
CA PHE A 51 10.83 10.58 10.29
C PHE A 51 11.87 11.68 10.47
N ALA A 52 13.14 11.31 10.44
CA ALA A 52 14.20 12.15 10.99
C ALA A 52 14.70 13.23 10.01
N LYS A 53 14.66 13.04 8.68
CA LYS A 53 15.20 14.03 7.73
C LYS A 53 14.50 14.09 6.38
N LYS A 54 14.74 15.20 5.67
CA LYS A 54 14.48 15.36 4.24
C LYS A 54 15.12 14.20 3.46
N ASP A 55 14.42 13.68 2.45
CA ASP A 55 14.85 12.60 1.56
C ASP A 55 15.04 11.23 2.23
N GLU A 56 14.60 11.07 3.49
CA GLU A 56 14.65 9.79 4.22
C GLU A 56 13.32 9.02 4.19
N ILE A 57 12.24 9.60 3.65
CA ILE A 57 10.90 9.02 3.72
C ILE A 57 10.39 8.64 2.32
N VAL A 58 9.80 7.46 2.27
CA VAL A 58 9.00 6.98 1.14
C VAL A 58 7.58 6.72 1.65
N PHE A 59 6.59 7.39 1.07
CA PHE A 59 5.19 7.06 1.34
C PHE A 59 4.71 6.02 0.34
N MET A 60 4.09 4.95 0.82
CA MET A 60 3.28 4.11 -0.04
C MET A 60 1.89 4.73 -0.17
N ASN A 61 1.49 5.03 -1.40
CA ASN A 61 0.21 5.61 -1.72
C ASN A 61 -0.64 4.63 -2.55
N MET A 62 -1.80 4.24 -2.03
CA MET A 62 -2.76 3.43 -2.78
C MET A 62 -3.69 4.33 -3.61
N THR A 63 -3.86 4.02 -4.89
CA THR A 63 -4.64 4.84 -5.83
C THR A 63 -5.33 3.95 -6.87
N ASP A 64 -5.99 4.55 -7.86
CA ASP A 64 -6.43 3.85 -9.07
C ASP A 64 -5.38 3.95 -10.18
N GLN A 65 -5.68 3.42 -11.37
CA GLN A 65 -4.74 3.44 -12.50
C GLN A 65 -4.50 4.82 -13.12
N SER A 66 -5.30 5.83 -12.77
CA SER A 66 -5.08 7.18 -13.25
C SER A 66 -3.90 7.86 -12.54
N PHE A 67 -3.53 7.37 -11.34
CA PHE A 67 -2.53 7.97 -10.47
C PHE A 67 -2.78 9.48 -10.23
N LEU A 68 -4.04 9.88 -10.17
CA LEU A 68 -4.42 11.26 -9.91
C LEU A 68 -4.58 11.50 -8.39
N PRO A 69 -4.13 12.67 -7.87
CA PRO A 69 -4.20 12.98 -6.44
C PRO A 69 -5.58 12.81 -5.79
N GLU A 70 -6.66 13.14 -6.52
CA GLU A 70 -8.04 13.02 -6.05
C GLU A 70 -8.51 11.57 -5.84
N ASN A 71 -7.87 10.62 -6.52
CA ASN A 71 -8.17 9.19 -6.51
C ASN A 71 -7.30 8.41 -5.51
N CYS A 72 -6.57 9.12 -4.66
CA CYS A 72 -5.85 8.55 -3.53
C CYS A 72 -6.82 7.92 -2.51
N ALA A 73 -6.47 6.73 -2.01
CA ALA A 73 -7.20 6.07 -0.93
C ALA A 73 -7.04 6.81 0.40
N ASP A 74 -5.82 7.27 0.70
CA ASP A 74 -5.51 8.01 1.93
C ASP A 74 -5.33 9.51 1.65
N LYS A 75 -6.39 10.29 1.89
CA LYS A 75 -6.37 11.74 1.70
C LYS A 75 -5.30 12.44 2.55
N SER A 76 -4.93 11.88 3.71
CA SER A 76 -3.94 12.47 4.60
C SER A 76 -2.54 12.43 3.98
N ILE A 77 -2.16 11.29 3.38
CA ILE A 77 -0.95 11.17 2.55
C ILE A 77 -0.95 12.20 1.42
N ASN A 78 -2.06 12.31 0.69
CA ASN A 78 -2.12 13.22 -0.45
C ASN A 78 -2.01 14.70 -0.04
N ASN A 79 -2.67 15.09 1.06
CA ASN A 79 -2.58 16.44 1.61
C ASN A 79 -1.15 16.76 2.08
N PHE A 80 -0.47 15.78 2.69
CA PHE A 80 0.93 15.91 3.08
C PHE A 80 1.85 16.09 1.87
N ILE A 81 1.69 15.26 0.83
CA ILE A 81 2.44 15.39 -0.43
C ILE A 81 2.21 16.78 -1.04
N LYS A 82 0.95 17.24 -1.10
CA LYS A 82 0.56 18.55 -1.62
C LYS A 82 1.20 19.70 -0.83
N SER A 83 1.16 19.67 0.51
CA SER A 83 1.73 20.73 1.35
C SER A 83 3.26 20.81 1.23
N ARG A 84 3.90 19.76 0.73
CA ARG A 84 5.36 19.68 0.48
C ARG A 84 5.72 19.74 -1.01
N GLN A 85 4.91 20.43 -1.83
CA GLN A 85 5.15 20.68 -3.26
C GLN A 85 5.31 19.40 -4.11
N GLY A 86 4.65 18.31 -3.71
CA GLY A 86 4.62 17.07 -4.48
C GLY A 86 3.65 17.06 -5.67
N LEU A 87 2.99 18.19 -5.96
CA LEU A 87 2.07 18.33 -7.09
C LEU A 87 2.52 19.46 -8.04
N THR A 88 2.42 19.21 -9.34
CA THR A 88 2.62 20.19 -10.44
C THR A 88 1.43 20.11 -11.38
N ASN A 89 0.71 21.21 -11.60
CA ASN A 89 -0.52 21.26 -12.42
C ASN A 89 -1.53 20.17 -12.01
N ASP A 90 -1.79 20.06 -10.70
CA ASP A 90 -2.70 19.07 -10.08
C ASP A 90 -2.34 17.59 -10.35
N LYS A 91 -1.10 17.30 -10.76
CA LYS A 91 -0.57 15.94 -10.92
C LYS A 91 0.64 15.71 -10.03
N TYR A 92 0.93 14.46 -9.67
CA TYR A 92 2.14 14.15 -8.92
C TYR A 92 3.40 14.58 -9.68
N THR A 93 4.27 15.31 -9.00
CA THR A 93 5.52 15.84 -9.56
C THR A 93 6.47 14.68 -9.91
N ASN A 94 7.00 14.69 -11.14
CA ASN A 94 7.89 13.65 -11.69
C ASN A 94 7.29 12.24 -11.66
N LEU A 95 5.97 12.12 -11.80
CA LEU A 95 5.30 10.80 -11.86
C LEU A 95 5.85 9.97 -13.03
N LYS A 96 6.34 8.77 -12.71
CA LYS A 96 6.75 7.75 -13.68
C LYS A 96 5.97 6.48 -13.41
N VAL A 97 5.19 6.05 -14.38
CA VAL A 97 4.45 4.77 -14.36
C VAL A 97 5.31 3.71 -15.04
N GLU A 98 5.38 2.50 -14.48
CA GLU A 98 6.11 1.40 -15.12
C GLU A 98 5.36 0.84 -16.34
N ASP A 99 6.05 0.01 -17.13
CA ASP A 99 5.58 -0.54 -18.41
C ASP A 99 4.15 -1.12 -18.36
N GLN A 100 3.36 -0.79 -19.38
CA GLN A 100 1.95 -1.12 -19.53
C GLN A 100 1.67 -2.60 -19.83
N GLN A 101 2.67 -3.39 -20.21
CA GLN A 101 2.45 -4.76 -20.70
C GLN A 101 2.27 -5.82 -19.60
N SER A 102 2.33 -5.46 -18.31
CA SER A 102 2.28 -6.42 -17.19
C SER A 102 1.71 -5.79 -15.91
N LEU A 103 1.76 -6.53 -14.79
CA LEU A 103 1.41 -6.00 -13.45
C LEU A 103 2.23 -4.76 -13.06
N TYR A 104 3.33 -4.50 -13.76
CA TYR A 104 4.18 -3.34 -13.55
C TYR A 104 3.39 -2.04 -13.73
N ASN A 105 2.41 -2.01 -14.62
CA ASN A 105 1.56 -0.83 -14.85
C ASN A 105 0.75 -0.37 -13.61
N LYS A 106 0.76 -1.17 -12.53
CA LYS A 106 0.21 -0.82 -11.22
C LYS A 106 1.15 -0.02 -10.33
N ILE A 107 2.42 0.09 -10.70
CA ILE A 107 3.46 0.74 -9.93
C ILE A 107 3.77 2.08 -10.60
N ALA A 108 3.78 3.13 -9.79
CA ALA A 108 4.33 4.41 -10.21
C ALA A 108 5.16 5.04 -9.09
N PHE A 109 6.06 5.93 -9.46
CA PHE A 109 6.91 6.66 -8.54
C PHE A 109 6.79 8.15 -8.79
N SER A 110 6.69 8.94 -7.73
CA SER A 110 6.75 10.39 -7.81
C SER A 110 7.62 10.96 -6.69
N THR A 111 7.84 12.27 -6.73
CA THR A 111 8.69 12.98 -5.77
C THR A 111 7.95 14.16 -5.16
N TYR A 112 8.33 14.53 -3.94
CA TYR A 112 7.97 15.78 -3.29
C TYR A 112 9.21 16.35 -2.61
N ASN A 113 9.16 17.58 -2.08
CA ASN A 113 10.36 18.27 -1.57
C ASN A 113 11.09 17.56 -0.43
N TYR A 114 10.49 16.53 0.16
CA TYR A 114 11.01 15.83 1.33
C TYR A 114 11.18 14.33 1.12
N GLY A 115 10.97 13.81 -0.09
CA GLY A 115 11.17 12.39 -0.38
C GLY A 115 10.44 11.88 -1.61
N TYR A 116 10.09 10.59 -1.55
CA TYR A 116 9.54 9.83 -2.67
C TYR A 116 8.16 9.28 -2.32
N VAL A 117 7.35 9.05 -3.34
CA VAL A 117 6.07 8.37 -3.21
C VAL A 117 6.09 7.14 -4.09
N PHE A 118 5.86 5.99 -3.48
CA PHE A 118 5.62 4.73 -4.15
C PHE A 118 4.11 4.55 -4.29
N HIS A 119 3.59 4.68 -5.51
CA HIS A 119 2.18 4.50 -5.81
C HIS A 119 1.89 3.06 -6.21
N VAL A 120 0.82 2.51 -5.66
CA VAL A 120 0.28 1.20 -6.01
C VAL A 120 -1.18 1.38 -6.43
N ALA A 121 -1.48 1.11 -7.69
CA ALA A 121 -2.83 1.15 -8.21
C ALA A 121 -3.58 -0.15 -7.85
N ASN A 122 -4.81 0.01 -7.37
CA ASN A 122 -5.70 -1.10 -7.09
C ASN A 122 -6.14 -1.85 -8.36
N PHE A 123 -6.64 -3.07 -8.18
CA PHE A 123 -7.11 -3.93 -9.27
C PHE A 123 -8.60 -3.69 -9.52
N SER A 124 -8.96 -3.41 -10.78
CA SER A 124 -10.36 -3.40 -11.21
C SER A 124 -10.86 -4.85 -11.39
N PRO A 125 -12.19 -5.08 -11.38
CA PRO A 125 -12.75 -6.41 -11.60
C PRO A 125 -12.29 -7.07 -12.90
N ASP A 126 -12.22 -6.31 -14.00
CA ASP A 126 -11.79 -6.83 -15.30
C ASP A 126 -10.34 -7.34 -15.28
N GLU A 127 -9.52 -6.80 -14.39
CA GLU A 127 -8.11 -7.20 -14.28
C GLU A 127 -7.93 -8.55 -13.60
N PHE A 128 -8.90 -9.02 -12.80
CA PHE A 128 -8.88 -10.39 -12.32
C PHE A 128 -8.96 -11.38 -13.48
N LYS A 129 -9.78 -11.07 -14.49
CA LYS A 129 -9.87 -11.87 -15.72
C LYS A 129 -8.63 -11.69 -16.59
N LYS A 130 -8.20 -10.44 -16.82
CA LYS A 130 -7.00 -10.11 -17.63
C LYS A 130 -5.75 -10.83 -17.12
N TYR A 131 -5.51 -10.78 -15.82
CA TYR A 131 -4.30 -11.34 -15.19
C TYR A 131 -4.52 -12.75 -14.63
N LYS A 132 -5.69 -13.36 -14.87
CA LYS A 132 -6.04 -14.71 -14.40
C LYS A 132 -5.86 -14.89 -12.89
N ILE A 133 -6.32 -13.91 -12.12
CA ILE A 133 -6.20 -13.89 -10.67
C ILE A 133 -7.43 -14.58 -10.07
N GLU A 134 -7.17 -15.58 -9.23
CA GLU A 134 -8.19 -16.15 -8.33
C GLU A 134 -8.21 -15.34 -7.04
N ILE A 135 -9.39 -14.93 -6.57
CA ILE A 135 -9.51 -14.01 -5.42
C ILE A 135 -8.83 -14.59 -4.16
N LYS A 136 -8.91 -15.91 -3.96
CA LYS A 136 -8.25 -16.58 -2.82
C LYS A 136 -6.73 -16.38 -2.78
N TYR A 137 -6.07 -16.10 -3.91
CA TYR A 137 -4.63 -15.87 -4.00
C TYR A 137 -4.26 -14.38 -4.13
N PHE A 138 -5.23 -13.47 -4.06
CA PHE A 138 -4.99 -12.05 -4.27
C PHE A 138 -3.96 -11.46 -3.29
N PHE A 139 -3.92 -11.93 -2.04
CA PHE A 139 -2.90 -11.49 -1.07
C PHE A 139 -1.47 -11.77 -1.55
N SER A 140 -1.24 -12.90 -2.24
CA SER A 140 0.07 -13.25 -2.81
C SER A 140 0.42 -12.36 -4.00
N VAL A 141 -0.56 -12.06 -4.84
CA VAL A 141 -0.38 -11.13 -5.98
C VAL A 141 0.02 -9.75 -5.45
N TYR A 142 -0.68 -9.24 -4.44
CA TYR A 142 -0.38 -7.95 -3.84
C TYR A 142 0.99 -7.94 -3.12
N TYR A 143 1.32 -9.01 -2.39
CA TYR A 143 2.66 -9.21 -1.81
C TYR A 143 3.77 -9.13 -2.86
N LEU A 144 3.61 -9.81 -4.00
CA LEU A 144 4.59 -9.80 -5.08
C LEU A 144 4.70 -8.41 -5.72
N LEU A 145 3.58 -7.71 -5.89
CA LEU A 145 3.55 -6.35 -6.43
C LEU A 145 4.32 -5.36 -5.55
N LEU A 146 4.16 -5.45 -4.23
CA LEU A 146 4.91 -4.63 -3.28
C LEU A 146 6.41 -4.93 -3.31
N ASN A 147 6.80 -6.20 -3.31
CA ASN A 147 8.20 -6.59 -3.43
C ASN A 147 8.83 -6.06 -4.71
N LEU A 148 8.12 -6.17 -5.84
CA LEU A 148 8.57 -5.64 -7.11
C LEU A 148 8.74 -4.12 -7.06
N GLY A 149 7.73 -3.40 -6.56
CA GLY A 149 7.76 -1.94 -6.48
C GLY A 149 8.90 -1.43 -5.58
N ILE A 150 9.10 -2.05 -4.42
CA ILE A 150 10.21 -1.67 -3.53
C ILE A 150 11.57 -2.02 -4.15
N THR A 151 11.71 -3.17 -4.82
CA THR A 151 12.94 -3.51 -5.54
C THR A 151 13.26 -2.51 -6.65
N LEU A 152 12.25 -2.09 -7.43
CA LEU A 152 12.41 -1.07 -8.47
C LEU A 152 12.78 0.29 -7.87
N LEU A 153 12.17 0.66 -6.76
CA LEU A 153 12.47 1.88 -6.03
C LEU A 153 13.90 1.91 -5.50
N GLU A 154 14.35 0.82 -4.88
CA GLU A 154 15.72 0.65 -4.37
C GLU A 154 16.76 0.73 -5.49
N THR A 155 16.53 0.03 -6.60
CA THR A 155 17.47 -0.03 -7.72
C THR A 155 17.53 1.26 -8.53
N ARG A 156 16.39 1.89 -8.84
CA ARG A 156 16.35 3.06 -9.72
C ARG A 156 16.78 4.36 -9.04
N TYR A 157 16.42 4.52 -7.77
CA TYR A 157 16.66 5.75 -7.03
C TYR A 157 17.79 5.60 -5.99
N ASN A 158 18.46 4.44 -5.98
CA ASN A 158 19.52 4.10 -5.01
C ASN A 158 19.06 4.35 -3.55
N LEU A 159 17.81 3.97 -3.26
CA LEU A 159 17.17 4.22 -1.97
C LEU A 159 17.48 3.09 -1.00
N GLN A 160 18.56 3.29 -0.25
CA GLN A 160 18.94 2.43 0.87
C GLN A 160 18.77 3.17 2.20
N ASN A 161 18.50 2.42 3.26
CA ASN A 161 18.37 2.93 4.63
C ASN A 161 17.32 4.06 4.79
N LYS A 162 16.24 4.00 3.99
CA LYS A 162 15.09 4.90 4.07
C LYS A 162 14.01 4.33 4.97
N VAL A 163 13.04 5.16 5.32
CA VAL A 163 11.83 4.77 6.04
C VAL A 163 10.68 4.71 5.05
N ILE A 164 10.12 3.52 4.86
CA ILE A 164 8.94 3.31 4.01
C ILE A 164 7.73 3.27 4.94
N LEU A 165 6.87 4.29 4.84
CA LEU A 165 5.61 4.34 5.56
C LEU A 165 4.50 3.75 4.71
N ILE A 166 3.84 2.73 5.26
CA ILE A 166 2.71 2.06 4.63
C ILE A 166 1.47 2.25 5.51
N SER A 167 0.50 3.05 5.04
CA SER A 167 -0.83 3.08 5.64
C SER A 167 -1.63 1.85 5.23
N LEU A 168 -2.26 1.17 6.20
CA LEU A 168 -3.25 0.17 5.88
C LEU A 168 -4.51 0.86 5.31
N PRO A 169 -5.09 0.37 4.22
CA PRO A 169 -6.29 0.97 3.66
C PRO A 169 -7.47 0.81 4.64
N ALA A 170 -8.06 1.93 5.07
CA ALA A 170 -9.22 1.96 5.96
C ALA A 170 -10.58 2.03 5.21
N THR A 171 -10.60 2.52 3.96
CA THR A 171 -11.83 2.71 3.16
C THR A 171 -11.68 2.16 1.73
N GLY A 172 -12.80 1.69 1.16
CA GLY A 172 -12.87 0.97 -0.12
C GLY A 172 -12.68 1.79 -1.40
N ARG A 173 -12.00 2.96 -1.35
CA ARG A 173 -11.70 3.68 -2.61
C ARG A 173 -10.75 2.86 -3.47
N GLY A 174 -11.23 2.46 -4.65
CA GLY A 174 -10.51 1.55 -5.54
C GLY A 174 -10.58 0.08 -5.11
N ILE A 175 -11.40 -0.27 -4.12
CA ILE A 175 -11.77 -1.64 -3.80
C ILE A 175 -13.15 -1.87 -4.40
N PHE A 176 -13.30 -2.96 -5.15
CA PHE A 176 -14.50 -3.23 -5.94
C PHE A 176 -15.13 -4.57 -5.57
N ILE A 177 -16.43 -4.67 -5.80
CA ILE A 177 -17.11 -5.96 -5.96
C ILE A 177 -16.76 -6.49 -7.35
N GLY A 178 -16.53 -7.79 -7.47
CA GLY A 178 -16.18 -8.37 -8.76
C GLY A 178 -16.27 -9.88 -8.79
N GLU A 179 -15.84 -10.42 -9.92
CA GLU A 179 -15.79 -11.86 -10.19
C GLU A 179 -14.35 -12.21 -10.60
N ASP A 180 -13.80 -13.26 -10.01
CA ASP A 180 -12.44 -13.69 -10.31
C ASP A 180 -12.34 -14.52 -11.61
N THR A 181 -11.13 -14.99 -11.95
CA THR A 181 -10.92 -15.78 -13.18
C THR A 181 -11.66 -17.13 -13.22
N LYS A 182 -12.25 -17.60 -12.13
CA LYS A 182 -13.01 -18.85 -12.02
C LYS A 182 -14.52 -18.62 -11.92
N GLY A 183 -14.99 -17.38 -12.00
CA GLY A 183 -16.41 -17.07 -11.80
C GLY A 183 -16.79 -16.93 -10.33
N ILE A 184 -15.83 -16.78 -9.41
CA ILE A 184 -16.13 -16.62 -7.98
C ILE A 184 -16.36 -15.13 -7.69
N ASN A 185 -17.57 -14.81 -7.23
CA ASN A 185 -17.91 -13.47 -6.76
C ASN A 185 -17.18 -13.15 -5.45
N PHE A 186 -16.69 -11.93 -5.34
CA PHE A 186 -16.07 -11.41 -4.12
C PHE A 186 -16.60 -10.02 -3.78
N THR A 187 -16.60 -9.73 -2.48
CA THR A 187 -17.06 -8.44 -1.95
C THR A 187 -15.91 -7.46 -1.82
N GLU A 188 -16.23 -6.16 -1.71
CA GLU A 188 -15.23 -5.14 -1.37
C GLU A 188 -14.51 -5.46 -0.06
N LYS A 189 -15.25 -5.92 0.94
CA LYS A 189 -14.68 -6.28 2.25
C LYS A 189 -13.66 -7.41 2.12
N GLU A 190 -13.97 -8.46 1.36
CA GLU A 190 -13.02 -9.55 1.12
C GLU A 190 -11.75 -9.05 0.44
N LEU A 191 -11.91 -8.29 -0.66
CA LEU A 191 -10.79 -7.75 -1.41
C LEU A 191 -9.90 -6.87 -0.53
N LEU A 192 -10.49 -5.97 0.26
CA LEU A 192 -9.77 -5.11 1.20
C LEU A 192 -8.95 -5.94 2.21
N LEU A 193 -9.55 -6.95 2.84
CA LEU A 193 -8.87 -7.80 3.82
C LEU A 193 -7.70 -8.55 3.19
N ARG A 194 -7.86 -9.05 1.95
CA ARG A 194 -6.78 -9.71 1.21
C ARG A 194 -5.66 -8.75 0.81
N THR A 195 -5.99 -7.51 0.46
CA THR A 195 -4.99 -6.45 0.23
C THR A 195 -4.17 -6.19 1.48
N ILE A 196 -4.83 -6.01 2.63
CA ILE A 196 -4.17 -5.83 3.93
C ILE A 196 -3.26 -7.03 4.24
N LEU A 197 -3.74 -8.27 4.08
CA LEU A 197 -2.90 -9.46 4.26
C LEU A 197 -1.68 -9.48 3.35
N GLY A 198 -1.81 -9.05 2.09
CA GLY A 198 -0.69 -8.91 1.16
C GLY A 198 0.36 -7.91 1.67
N ILE A 199 -0.10 -6.76 2.19
CA ILE A 199 0.76 -5.75 2.83
C ILE A 199 1.46 -6.34 4.06
N LEU A 200 0.73 -6.98 4.97
CA LEU A 200 1.31 -7.52 6.20
C LEU A 200 2.34 -8.63 5.91
N LYS A 201 2.06 -9.51 4.94
CA LYS A 201 3.03 -10.52 4.48
C LYS A 201 4.27 -9.86 3.88
N PHE A 202 4.10 -8.80 3.10
CA PHE A 202 5.24 -8.06 2.54
C PHE A 202 6.11 -7.50 3.66
N VAL A 203 5.50 -6.81 4.63
CA VAL A 203 6.21 -6.21 5.76
C VAL A 203 6.96 -7.27 6.57
N TYR A 204 6.30 -8.39 6.89
CA TYR A 204 6.88 -9.45 7.71
C TYR A 204 8.08 -10.14 7.04
N TYR A 205 8.02 -10.37 5.72
CA TYR A 205 9.07 -11.08 4.99
C TYR A 205 10.12 -10.16 4.35
N TYR A 206 9.95 -8.84 4.40
CA TYR A 206 10.91 -7.90 3.82
C TYR A 206 12.27 -8.00 4.53
N LYS A 207 13.34 -8.18 3.75
CA LYS A 207 14.73 -8.35 4.22
C LYS A 207 15.71 -7.33 3.63
N GLY A 208 15.20 -6.26 3.01
CA GLY A 208 16.05 -5.22 2.43
C GLY A 208 16.58 -4.24 3.47
N SER A 209 17.27 -3.20 3.00
CA SER A 209 17.94 -2.21 3.86
C SER A 209 17.03 -1.11 4.41
N ASN A 210 15.82 -0.98 3.87
CA ASN A 210 14.89 0.07 4.28
C ASN A 210 14.12 -0.35 5.54
N LYS A 211 13.76 0.61 6.38
CA LYS A 211 12.93 0.37 7.55
C LYS A 211 11.46 0.53 7.16
N ILE A 212 10.69 -0.55 7.27
CA ILE A 212 9.25 -0.50 7.03
C ILE A 212 8.52 -0.08 8.31
N VAL A 213 7.55 0.83 8.17
CA VAL A 213 6.67 1.28 9.25
C VAL A 213 5.22 1.13 8.79
N ILE A 214 4.40 0.46 9.59
CA ILE A 214 2.96 0.32 9.32
C ILE A 214 2.20 1.40 10.08
N ASN A 215 1.34 2.14 9.38
CA ASN A 215 0.34 3.00 10.00
C ASN A 215 -1.05 2.34 9.90
N ILE A 216 -1.72 2.12 11.04
CA ILE A 216 -3.02 1.44 11.12
C ILE A 216 -4.20 2.42 11.31
N LYS A 217 -3.95 3.71 11.16
CA LYS A 217 -4.94 4.78 11.35
C LYS A 217 -6.06 4.74 10.31
#